data_AF-A0A067N8W1-F1
#
_entry.id   AF-A0A067N8W1-F1
#
_cell.length_a   1.000
_cell.length_b   1.000
_cell.length_c   1.000
_cell.angle_alpha   90.00
_cell.angle_beta   90.00
_cell.angle_gamma   90.00
#
_symmetry.space_group_name_H-M   'P 1'
#
loop_
_entity.id
_entity.type
_entity.pdbx_description
1 polymer ?
#
loop_
_entity_poly.entity_id
_entity_poly.type
_entity_poly.pdbx_seq_one_letter_code
_entity_poly.pdbx_strand_id
1 'polypeptide(L)'
;MRTVLEAAIGENTAEDEPNAPPISIVNNFDDEPCPPWEFYYTNLMWHDEGVPPPDMTGLKGCGCYPRCDPKNGSCSCLQKQRSWSGEFTPDFAYDSRGRLKYQNVPIFECNDMCGCDDDCRNRVVQHGRKCAVQIGKTKNKGWGTILLSLPILCLSCSVGVFAGPKKIYDGTFLGIYSGELLTEEVAEERGKKYNKFGRTYLFNLDFYFLREGKEEEWEPKYVVDAYHAGNNHSCSPNARLNAVYINESNIDKPLLAIFACKDIEPGAEICFSYSGNYDVSSCTRRKTSRNKRNEL
;
A
#
# COMPACT_ATOMS: atom_id res chain seq x y z
N MET A 1 -19.72 17.17 12.33
CA MET A 1 -19.37 15.77 12.03
C MET A 1 -18.27 15.70 10.97
N ARG A 2 -18.52 15.97 9.67
CA ARG A 2 -17.49 15.93 8.61
C ARG A 2 -16.13 16.52 9.01
N THR A 3 -16.10 17.80 9.36
CA THR A 3 -14.88 18.54 9.76
C THR A 3 -14.18 17.96 10.99
N VAL A 4 -14.92 17.27 11.88
CA VAL A 4 -14.35 16.62 13.07
C VAL A 4 -13.60 15.36 12.66
N LEU A 5 -14.17 14.57 11.75
CA LEU A 5 -13.49 13.38 11.22
C LEU A 5 -12.31 13.77 10.30
N GLU A 6 -12.43 14.83 9.50
CA GLU A 6 -11.31 15.39 8.73
C GLU A 6 -10.16 15.87 9.64
N ALA A 7 -10.47 16.51 10.76
CA ALA A 7 -9.48 16.90 11.76
C ALA A 7 -8.84 15.69 12.45
N ALA A 8 -9.63 14.69 12.85
CA ALA A 8 -9.12 13.45 13.44
C ALA A 8 -8.22 12.66 12.47
N ILE A 9 -8.58 12.59 11.18
CA ILE A 9 -7.70 12.02 10.14
C ILE A 9 -6.36 12.78 10.10
N GLY A 10 -6.40 14.13 10.10
CA GLY A 10 -5.20 14.96 10.08
C GLY A 10 -4.31 14.81 11.31
N GLU A 11 -4.90 14.61 12.50
CA GLU A 11 -4.20 14.32 13.75
C GLU A 11 -3.57 12.92 13.72
N ASN A 12 -4.34 11.90 13.33
CA ASN A 12 -3.90 10.50 13.21
C ASN A 12 -2.76 10.27 12.19
N THR A 13 -2.55 11.19 11.24
CA THR A 13 -1.50 11.09 10.21
C THR A 13 -0.43 12.16 10.34
N ALA A 14 -0.46 13.00 11.39
CA ALA A 14 0.43 14.15 11.53
C ALA A 14 1.91 13.76 11.66
N GLU A 15 2.21 12.62 12.29
CA GLU A 15 3.58 12.12 12.48
C GLU A 15 4.08 11.33 11.25
N ASP A 16 3.23 10.46 10.67
CA ASP A 16 3.59 9.59 9.54
C ASP A 16 3.69 10.35 8.20
N GLU A 17 2.83 11.34 7.96
CA GLU A 17 2.84 12.10 6.71
C GLU A 17 2.60 13.62 6.88
N PRO A 18 3.43 14.33 7.69
CA PRO A 18 3.24 15.75 8.04
C PRO A 18 3.15 16.72 6.86
N ASN A 19 3.66 16.30 5.70
CA ASN A 19 3.70 17.10 4.47
C ASN A 19 2.72 16.61 3.39
N ALA A 20 1.81 15.69 3.72
CA ALA A 20 0.82 15.20 2.76
C ALA A 20 -0.33 16.21 2.55
N PRO A 21 -0.92 16.28 1.35
CA PRO A 21 -2.16 17.03 1.15
C PRO A 21 -3.28 16.44 2.05
N PRO A 22 -4.14 17.27 2.67
CA PRO A 22 -5.19 16.77 3.56
C PRO A 22 -6.18 15.84 2.83
N ILE A 23 -6.72 14.87 3.56
CA ILE A 23 -7.78 13.96 3.06
C ILE A 23 -9.13 14.62 3.35
N SER A 24 -9.88 14.95 2.29
CA SER A 24 -11.22 15.54 2.40
C SER A 24 -12.30 14.48 2.31
N ILE A 25 -13.43 14.69 3.01
CA ILE A 25 -14.60 13.82 2.96
C ILE A 25 -15.66 14.39 2.01
N VAL A 26 -16.07 13.60 1.02
CA VAL A 26 -17.03 14.00 -0.01
C VAL A 26 -18.26 13.08 -0.03
N ASN A 27 -19.45 13.67 0.03
CA ASN A 27 -20.70 12.97 -0.25
C ASN A 27 -21.51 13.85 -1.21
N ASN A 28 -21.87 13.26 -2.36
CA ASN A 28 -22.61 13.90 -3.44
C ASN A 28 -23.92 13.13 -3.74
N PHE A 29 -24.36 12.24 -2.84
CA PHE A 29 -25.48 11.31 -3.06
C PHE A 29 -26.64 11.53 -2.10
N ASP A 30 -26.36 11.94 -0.85
CA ASP A 30 -27.37 12.25 0.17
C ASP A 30 -26.78 13.16 1.28
N ASP A 31 -27.60 13.47 2.28
CA ASP A 31 -27.28 14.40 3.37
C ASP A 31 -26.35 13.82 4.46
N GLU A 32 -25.89 12.56 4.35
CA GLU A 32 -24.99 12.01 5.36
C GLU A 32 -23.63 12.73 5.36
N PRO A 33 -23.16 13.26 6.50
CA PRO A 33 -22.03 14.18 6.52
C PRO A 33 -20.68 13.49 6.25
N CYS A 34 -20.52 12.23 6.68
CA CYS A 34 -19.27 11.48 6.68
C CYS A 34 -19.54 9.97 6.88
N PRO A 35 -18.51 9.10 6.81
CA PRO A 35 -18.62 7.70 7.23
C PRO A 35 -19.10 7.55 8.70
N PRO A 36 -19.50 6.33 9.11
CA PRO A 36 -19.79 6.00 10.52
C PRO A 36 -18.62 6.36 11.44
N TRP A 37 -18.90 6.66 12.71
CA TRP A 37 -17.88 7.12 13.67
C TRP A 37 -16.86 6.03 14.06
N GLU A 38 -17.20 4.77 13.79
CA GLU A 38 -16.33 3.60 13.95
C GLU A 38 -15.26 3.50 12.84
N PHE A 39 -15.38 4.29 11.77
CA PHE A 39 -14.34 4.41 10.74
C PHE A 39 -13.16 5.24 11.28
N TYR A 40 -11.97 4.66 11.26
CA TYR A 40 -10.76 5.27 11.78
C TYR A 40 -9.63 5.12 10.77
N TYR A 41 -9.19 6.25 10.21
CA TYR A 41 -8.06 6.30 9.30
C TYR A 41 -6.77 6.52 10.08
N THR A 42 -5.73 5.78 9.73
CA THR A 42 -4.36 5.90 10.24
C THR A 42 -3.39 5.37 9.19
N ASN A 43 -2.10 5.68 9.28
CA ASN A 43 -1.06 4.96 8.54
C ASN A 43 -0.34 3.91 9.40
N LEU A 44 -0.61 3.88 10.71
CA LEU A 44 0.01 2.96 11.66
C LEU A 44 -0.47 1.51 11.44
N MET A 45 0.46 0.56 11.55
CA MET A 45 0.15 -0.86 11.70
C MET A 45 0.15 -1.19 13.20
N TRP A 46 -1.00 -1.57 13.75
CA TRP A 46 -1.07 -2.07 15.12
C TRP A 46 -0.70 -3.54 15.16
N HIS A 47 -0.10 -4.00 16.26
CA HIS A 47 0.26 -5.41 16.44
C HIS A 47 -0.62 -5.99 17.54
N ASP A 48 -1.28 -7.11 17.26
CA ASP A 48 -1.97 -7.92 18.28
C ASP A 48 -0.96 -8.50 19.30
N GLU A 49 -1.43 -8.88 20.49
CA GLU A 49 -0.60 -9.41 21.58
C GLU A 49 0.24 -10.64 21.18
N GLY A 50 -0.24 -11.44 20.22
CA GLY A 50 0.49 -12.58 19.65
C GLY A 50 1.58 -12.22 18.64
N VAL A 51 1.66 -10.97 18.17
CA VAL A 51 2.57 -10.54 17.10
C VAL A 51 3.81 -9.84 17.68
N PRO A 52 5.03 -10.39 17.49
CA PRO A 52 6.25 -9.76 17.99
C PRO A 52 6.43 -8.34 17.43
N PRO A 53 7.02 -7.41 18.22
CA PRO A 53 7.37 -6.07 17.74
C PRO A 53 8.35 -6.14 16.56
N PRO A 54 8.55 -5.03 15.82
CA PRO A 54 9.50 -4.99 14.71
C PRO A 54 10.90 -5.46 15.13
N ASP A 55 11.50 -6.38 14.36
CA ASP A 55 12.86 -6.81 14.63
C ASP A 55 13.82 -5.73 14.14
N MET A 56 14.36 -4.97 15.09
CA MET A 56 15.39 -3.97 14.84
C MET A 56 16.80 -4.57 14.89
N THR A 57 16.97 -5.79 15.43
CA THR A 57 18.29 -6.39 15.68
C THR A 57 18.90 -7.01 14.43
N GLY A 58 18.07 -7.54 13.53
CA GLY A 58 18.49 -8.02 12.21
C GLY A 58 18.65 -6.91 11.16
N LEU A 59 18.34 -5.66 11.47
CA LEU A 59 18.42 -4.55 10.52
C LEU A 59 19.87 -4.25 10.12
N LYS A 60 20.07 -4.18 8.81
CA LYS A 60 21.32 -3.73 8.18
C LYS A 60 21.03 -2.44 7.44
N GLY A 61 21.75 -1.39 7.80
CA GLY A 61 21.77 -0.14 7.05
C GLY A 61 22.89 -0.08 6.01
N CYS A 62 22.91 0.99 5.22
CA CYS A 62 23.99 1.30 4.30
C CYS A 62 24.91 2.40 4.86
N GLY A 63 26.19 2.35 4.54
CA GLY A 63 27.15 3.42 4.84
C GLY A 63 27.23 4.51 3.77
N CYS A 64 26.16 4.72 2.99
CA CYS A 64 26.15 5.73 1.94
C CYS A 64 25.84 7.11 2.54
N TYR A 65 26.62 8.13 2.21
CA TYR A 65 26.40 9.51 2.66
C TYR A 65 26.72 10.51 1.52
N PRO A 66 25.98 11.61 1.35
CA PRO A 66 24.71 11.94 2.03
C PRO A 66 23.53 11.09 1.53
N ARG A 67 23.56 10.64 0.27
CA ARG A 67 22.45 9.91 -0.37
C ARG A 67 22.94 8.62 -1.03
N CYS A 68 22.05 7.63 -1.10
CA CYS A 68 22.32 6.43 -1.89
C CYS A 68 22.21 6.72 -3.39
N ASP A 69 23.26 6.38 -4.16
CA ASP A 69 23.21 6.34 -5.63
C ASP A 69 22.63 4.97 -6.07
N PRO A 70 21.58 4.92 -6.92
CA PRO A 70 21.03 3.65 -7.42
C PRO A 70 22.03 2.83 -8.26
N LYS A 71 23.14 3.42 -8.71
CA LYS A 71 24.24 2.72 -9.40
C LYS A 71 25.33 2.23 -8.45
N ASN A 72 25.36 2.69 -7.20
CA ASN A 72 26.42 2.31 -6.26
C ASN A 72 26.22 0.87 -5.77
N GLY A 73 26.94 -0.06 -6.38
CA GLY A 73 26.95 -1.48 -6.00
C GLY A 73 27.43 -1.79 -4.58
N SER A 74 28.02 -0.83 -3.84
CA SER A 74 28.37 -1.01 -2.41
C SER A 74 27.23 -0.66 -1.43
N CYS A 75 26.12 -0.10 -1.91
CA CYS A 75 24.96 0.18 -1.08
C CYS A 75 24.27 -1.13 -0.66
N SER A 76 24.28 -1.46 0.65
CA SER A 76 23.65 -2.68 1.18
C SER A 76 22.13 -2.72 0.94
N CYS A 77 21.42 -1.59 0.97
CA CYS A 77 20.00 -1.52 0.60
C CYS A 77 19.78 -1.89 -0.87
N LEU A 78 20.64 -1.43 -1.78
CA LEU A 78 20.59 -1.81 -3.20
C LEU A 78 20.94 -3.30 -3.41
N GLN A 79 21.92 -3.82 -2.67
CA GLN A 79 22.28 -5.23 -2.69
C GLN A 79 21.11 -6.10 -2.20
N LYS A 80 20.44 -5.71 -1.11
CA LYS A 80 19.22 -6.37 -0.60
C LYS A 80 18.08 -6.31 -1.62
N GLN A 81 17.85 -5.15 -2.24
CA GLN A 81 16.85 -5.04 -3.31
C GLN A 81 17.14 -5.99 -4.48
N ARG A 82 18.40 -6.05 -4.93
CA ARG A 82 18.85 -6.90 -6.04
C ARG A 82 18.78 -8.40 -5.71
N SER A 83 19.08 -8.82 -4.47
CA SER A 83 19.04 -10.24 -4.10
C SER A 83 17.63 -10.82 -4.21
N TRP A 84 16.61 -10.04 -3.81
CA TRP A 84 15.22 -10.45 -3.87
C TRP A 84 14.57 -10.24 -5.25
N SER A 85 15.03 -9.25 -6.04
CA SER A 85 14.45 -8.99 -7.36
C SER A 85 15.10 -9.76 -8.51
N GLY A 86 16.26 -10.38 -8.28
CA GLY A 86 17.13 -10.86 -9.35
C GLY A 86 17.47 -9.77 -10.38
N GLU A 87 17.67 -10.18 -11.64
CA GLU A 87 17.99 -9.26 -12.76
C GLU A 87 16.87 -8.27 -13.13
N PHE A 88 15.65 -8.45 -12.61
CA PHE A 88 14.50 -7.61 -12.96
C PHE A 88 14.64 -6.17 -12.45
N THR A 89 15.30 -5.95 -11.30
CA THR A 89 15.57 -4.59 -10.77
C THR A 89 17.06 -4.34 -10.53
N PRO A 90 17.81 -3.87 -11.55
CA PRO A 90 19.25 -3.59 -11.43
C PRO A 90 19.58 -2.30 -10.66
N ASP A 91 18.57 -1.60 -10.14
CA ASP A 91 18.53 -0.19 -9.72
C ASP A 91 17.50 -0.10 -8.57
N PHE A 92 17.35 1.02 -7.83
CA PHE A 92 16.31 1.10 -6.77
C PHE A 92 14.90 0.76 -7.29
N ALA A 93 13.96 0.43 -6.40
CA ALA A 93 12.55 0.27 -6.78
C ALA A 93 11.96 1.53 -7.46
N TYR A 94 12.43 2.72 -7.09
CA TYR A 94 11.86 4.01 -7.50
C TYR A 94 12.60 4.73 -8.64
N ASP A 95 11.88 5.56 -9.41
CA ASP A 95 12.45 6.47 -10.41
C ASP A 95 12.99 7.78 -9.80
N SER A 96 13.33 8.77 -10.62
CA SER A 96 13.82 10.07 -10.14
C SER A 96 12.71 10.99 -9.60
N ARG A 97 11.44 10.57 -9.70
CA ARG A 97 10.26 11.29 -9.18
C ARG A 97 9.60 10.54 -8.01
N GLY A 98 10.28 9.55 -7.42
CA GLY A 98 9.74 8.73 -6.34
C GLY A 98 8.60 7.79 -6.78
N ARG A 99 8.51 7.44 -8.08
CA ARG A 99 7.49 6.50 -8.56
C ARG A 99 8.06 5.10 -8.68
N LEU A 100 7.30 4.11 -8.22
CA LEU A 100 7.64 2.69 -8.34
C LEU A 100 7.82 2.29 -9.81
N LYS A 101 8.95 1.65 -10.14
CA LYS A 101 9.31 1.23 -11.51
C LYS A 101 8.89 -0.20 -11.84
N TYR A 102 8.72 -1.03 -10.81
CA TYR A 102 8.53 -2.47 -10.90
C TYR A 102 7.46 -2.88 -9.88
N GLN A 103 6.45 -3.61 -10.33
CA GLN A 103 5.40 -4.17 -9.47
C GLN A 103 5.72 -5.62 -9.16
N ASN A 104 5.07 -6.19 -8.15
CA ASN A 104 5.19 -7.60 -7.76
C ASN A 104 6.62 -8.04 -7.38
N VAL A 105 7.38 -7.16 -6.74
CA VAL A 105 8.66 -7.44 -6.10
C VAL A 105 8.64 -6.85 -4.69
N PRO A 106 9.33 -7.43 -3.71
CA PRO A 106 9.48 -6.79 -2.41
C PRO A 106 10.34 -5.54 -2.55
N ILE A 107 9.99 -4.48 -1.83
CA ILE A 107 10.67 -3.19 -1.91
C ILE A 107 11.42 -2.94 -0.61
N PHE A 108 12.73 -2.72 -0.70
CA PHE A 108 13.58 -2.43 0.45
C PHE A 108 14.01 -0.97 0.44
N GLU A 109 13.43 -0.18 1.34
CA GLU A 109 13.82 1.21 1.55
C GLU A 109 15.13 1.31 2.38
N CYS A 110 15.69 2.51 2.46
CA CYS A 110 16.65 2.83 3.51
C CYS A 110 15.92 2.94 4.85
N ASN A 111 16.63 2.61 5.92
CA ASN A 111 16.08 2.46 7.28
C ASN A 111 16.87 3.33 8.28
N ASP A 112 16.50 3.27 9.55
CA ASP A 112 17.11 4.11 10.61
C ASP A 112 18.58 3.77 10.87
N MET A 113 19.02 2.56 10.48
CA MET A 113 20.42 2.12 10.56
C MET A 113 21.27 2.61 9.37
N CYS A 114 20.67 3.27 8.37
CA CYS A 114 21.40 3.81 7.22
C CYS A 114 22.03 5.17 7.53
N GLY A 115 23.30 5.35 7.15
CA GLY A 115 23.98 6.64 7.19
C GLY A 115 23.60 7.62 6.09
N CYS A 116 22.49 7.38 5.37
CA CYS A 116 21.98 8.27 4.33
C CYS A 116 20.83 9.13 4.86
N ASP A 117 20.88 10.41 4.48
CA ASP A 117 19.97 11.45 4.94
C ASP A 117 18.52 11.18 4.51
N ASP A 118 17.59 11.89 5.14
CA ASP A 118 16.14 11.74 4.89
C ASP A 118 15.78 12.00 3.43
N ASP A 119 16.50 12.88 2.73
CA ASP A 119 16.26 13.20 1.33
C ASP A 119 16.75 12.11 0.32
N CYS A 120 17.16 10.95 0.83
CA CYS A 120 17.52 9.79 0.05
C CYS A 120 16.37 9.32 -0.86
N ARG A 121 16.67 9.06 -2.13
CA ARG A 121 15.71 8.60 -3.16
C ARG A 121 15.10 7.21 -2.90
N ASN A 122 15.51 6.54 -1.83
CA ASN A 122 15.03 5.22 -1.42
C ASN A 122 14.31 5.28 -0.05
N ARG A 123 13.65 6.41 0.23
CA ARG A 123 12.78 6.67 1.41
C ARG A 123 11.40 7.23 0.97
N VAL A 124 10.85 6.73 -0.13
CA VAL A 124 9.62 7.25 -0.76
C VAL A 124 8.38 7.05 0.12
N VAL A 125 8.24 5.87 0.73
CA VAL A 125 7.08 5.55 1.58
C VAL A 125 7.17 6.31 2.90
N GLN A 126 8.37 6.39 3.49
CA GLN A 126 8.68 7.22 4.66
C GLN A 126 8.38 8.72 4.46
N HIS A 127 8.35 9.22 3.23
CA HIS A 127 8.01 10.63 2.97
C HIS A 127 6.51 10.90 2.96
N GLY A 128 5.66 9.89 3.12
CA GLY A 128 4.21 10.05 3.09
C GLY A 128 3.64 10.39 1.71
N ARG A 129 2.32 10.39 1.61
CA ARG A 129 1.58 10.58 0.36
C ARG A 129 1.79 11.99 -0.22
N LYS A 130 2.08 12.06 -1.52
CA LYS A 130 2.25 13.36 -2.24
C LYS A 130 1.05 13.76 -3.11
N CYS A 131 0.08 12.87 -3.30
CA CYS A 131 -1.16 13.15 -4.03
C CYS A 131 -2.33 13.43 -3.09
N ALA A 132 -3.21 14.37 -3.46
CA ALA A 132 -4.48 14.52 -2.75
C ALA A 132 -5.41 13.33 -3.05
N VAL A 133 -6.04 12.80 -2.02
CA VAL A 133 -7.07 11.75 -2.10
C VAL A 133 -8.30 12.19 -1.31
N GLN A 134 -9.46 11.63 -1.62
CA GLN A 134 -10.73 11.96 -0.98
C GLN A 134 -11.41 10.68 -0.50
N ILE A 135 -11.95 10.71 0.71
CA ILE A 135 -12.83 9.67 1.26
C ILE A 135 -14.25 10.01 0.81
N GLY A 136 -14.96 9.08 0.18
CA GLY A 136 -16.25 9.40 -0.41
C GLY A 136 -17.29 8.29 -0.43
N LYS A 137 -18.54 8.73 -0.37
CA LYS A 137 -19.73 7.91 -0.58
C LYS A 137 -19.81 7.52 -2.06
N THR A 138 -20.29 6.33 -2.42
CA THR A 138 -20.37 5.86 -3.81
C THR A 138 -21.81 5.59 -4.24
N LYS A 139 -22.18 5.96 -5.48
CA LYS A 139 -23.59 6.05 -5.92
C LYS A 139 -24.44 4.82 -5.59
N ASN A 140 -23.93 3.66 -5.97
CA ASN A 140 -24.63 2.39 -5.78
C ASN A 140 -24.14 1.74 -4.48
N LYS A 141 -22.80 1.65 -4.29
CA LYS A 141 -22.22 1.18 -3.03
C LYS A 141 -22.30 2.27 -1.95
N GLY A 142 -23.54 2.72 -1.64
CA GLY A 142 -23.96 3.66 -0.59
C GLY A 142 -22.81 4.43 0.06
N TRP A 143 -22.62 4.27 1.36
CA TRP A 143 -21.24 4.08 1.82
C TRP A 143 -20.79 2.65 1.44
N GLY A 144 -21.71 1.67 1.34
CA GLY A 144 -21.55 0.34 0.69
C GLY A 144 -22.80 -0.22 -0.02
N THR A 145 -22.68 -1.30 -0.83
CA THR A 145 -23.83 -1.94 -1.56
C THR A 145 -23.74 -2.08 -3.10
N ILE A 146 -23.21 -3.15 -3.72
CA ILE A 146 -23.40 -3.41 -5.17
C ILE A 146 -23.95 -4.82 -5.46
N LEU A 147 -24.74 -4.91 -6.53
CA LEU A 147 -25.24 -6.14 -7.14
C LEU A 147 -24.81 -6.21 -8.62
N LEU A 148 -24.19 -7.31 -9.02
CA LEU A 148 -24.71 -8.23 -10.05
C LEU A 148 -23.76 -9.45 -10.22
N SER A 149 -24.36 -10.65 -10.15
CA SER A 149 -23.77 -11.97 -10.44
C SER A 149 -22.41 -12.33 -9.82
N LEU A 150 -22.41 -12.78 -8.56
CA LEU A 150 -21.85 -14.08 -8.10
C LEU A 150 -22.27 -14.30 -6.63
N PRO A 151 -22.55 -15.54 -6.17
CA PRO A 151 -23.05 -15.79 -4.82
C PRO A 151 -21.92 -16.07 -3.83
N ILE A 152 -21.28 -15.03 -3.28
CA ILE A 152 -20.66 -15.00 -1.94
C ILE A 152 -20.46 -13.52 -1.53
N LEU A 153 -20.64 -13.24 -0.24
CA LEU A 153 -20.94 -11.91 0.30
C LEU A 153 -19.73 -10.97 0.34
N CYS A 154 -19.96 -9.70 0.02
CA CYS A 154 -19.40 -8.60 0.79
C CYS A 154 -20.46 -7.49 0.93
N LEU A 155 -21.13 -7.45 2.07
CA LEU A 155 -22.28 -6.57 2.35
C LEU A 155 -21.88 -5.28 3.11
N SER A 156 -20.57 -4.96 3.20
CA SER A 156 -20.05 -4.02 4.21
C SER A 156 -18.86 -3.14 3.78
N CYS A 157 -18.53 -3.02 2.50
CA CYS A 157 -17.51 -2.05 2.05
C CYS A 157 -18.05 -0.63 2.21
N SER A 158 -17.66 0.09 3.28
CA SER A 158 -18.32 1.34 3.70
C SER A 158 -17.62 2.66 3.31
N VAL A 159 -16.57 2.65 2.48
CA VAL A 159 -15.90 3.87 2.00
C VAL A 159 -15.29 3.65 0.62
N GLY A 160 -15.52 4.56 -0.32
CA GLY A 160 -14.71 4.68 -1.54
C GLY A 160 -13.57 5.68 -1.34
N VAL A 161 -12.38 5.38 -1.86
CA VAL A 161 -11.27 6.35 -1.94
C VAL A 161 -11.19 6.87 -3.38
N PHE A 162 -10.99 8.18 -3.56
CA PHE A 162 -10.97 8.84 -4.87
C PHE A 162 -9.69 9.67 -5.06
N ALA A 163 -9.23 9.79 -6.30
CA ALA A 163 -8.17 10.72 -6.66
C ALA A 163 -8.67 12.18 -6.52
N GLY A 164 -7.84 13.05 -5.93
CA GLY A 164 -8.14 14.47 -5.81
C GLY A 164 -8.10 15.25 -7.13
N PRO A 165 -7.99 16.59 -7.11
CA PRO A 165 -8.14 17.45 -8.29
C PRO A 165 -6.98 17.37 -9.30
N LYS A 166 -5.94 16.58 -9.04
CA LYS A 166 -4.76 16.41 -9.89
C LYS A 166 -4.64 14.95 -10.31
N LYS A 167 -4.31 14.75 -11.59
CA LYS A 167 -4.00 13.42 -12.13
C LYS A 167 -2.86 12.78 -11.33
N ILE A 168 -3.06 11.52 -10.96
CA ILE A 168 -2.07 10.68 -10.31
C ILE A 168 -1.42 9.83 -11.40
N TYR A 169 -0.09 9.74 -11.40
CA TYR A 169 0.64 8.99 -12.41
C TYR A 169 0.88 7.55 -11.98
N ASP A 170 1.03 6.65 -12.95
CA ASP A 170 1.52 5.29 -12.73
C ASP A 170 2.79 5.26 -11.83
N GLY A 171 2.79 4.34 -10.86
CA GLY A 171 3.83 4.18 -9.85
C GLY A 171 3.81 5.17 -8.68
N THR A 172 2.87 6.12 -8.60
CA THR A 172 2.76 7.03 -7.45
C THR A 172 2.31 6.30 -6.17
N PHE A 173 2.97 6.58 -5.04
CA PHE A 173 2.56 6.12 -3.70
C PHE A 173 1.25 6.80 -3.26
N LEU A 174 0.29 6.01 -2.78
CA LEU A 174 -1.08 6.43 -2.47
C LEU A 174 -1.44 6.39 -0.99
N GLY A 175 -0.61 5.77 -0.14
CA GLY A 175 -0.88 5.58 1.29
C GLY A 175 -0.61 4.13 1.74
N ILE A 176 -0.79 3.87 3.03
CA ILE A 176 -0.64 2.55 3.64
C ILE A 176 -2.00 1.83 3.69
N TYR A 177 -2.01 0.52 3.48
CA TYR A 177 -3.13 -0.33 3.88
C TYR A 177 -2.89 -0.74 5.34
N SER A 178 -3.34 0.12 6.24
CA SER A 178 -3.19 0.01 7.68
C SER A 178 -4.29 -0.83 8.31
N GLY A 179 -4.03 -1.28 9.53
CA GLY A 179 -4.96 -2.10 10.29
C GLY A 179 -4.26 -2.72 11.49
N GLU A 180 -4.85 -3.80 11.98
CA GLU A 180 -4.27 -4.63 13.03
C GLU A 180 -3.61 -5.86 12.39
N LEU A 181 -2.31 -6.02 12.60
CA LEU A 181 -1.54 -7.19 12.23
C LEU A 181 -1.80 -8.29 13.25
N LEU A 182 -2.38 -9.39 12.79
CA LEU A 182 -2.79 -10.55 13.57
C LEU A 182 -1.94 -11.77 13.23
N THR A 183 -1.85 -12.74 14.13
CA THR A 183 -1.46 -14.11 13.75
C THR A 183 -2.59 -14.79 12.98
N GLU A 184 -2.28 -15.87 12.26
CA GLU A 184 -3.27 -16.64 11.50
C GLU A 184 -4.41 -17.18 12.39
N GLU A 185 -4.10 -17.64 13.61
CA GLU A 185 -5.09 -18.22 14.52
C GLU A 185 -6.13 -17.18 14.97
N VAL A 186 -5.67 -15.99 15.35
CA VAL A 186 -6.54 -14.86 15.74
C VAL A 186 -7.38 -14.41 14.54
N ALA A 187 -6.77 -14.35 13.35
CA ALA A 187 -7.48 -14.01 12.13
C ALA A 187 -8.55 -15.04 11.75
N GLU A 188 -8.30 -16.34 11.93
CA GLU A 188 -9.28 -17.39 11.65
C GLU A 188 -10.49 -17.30 12.62
N GLU A 189 -10.25 -17.04 13.90
CA GLU A 189 -11.30 -16.78 14.89
C GLU A 189 -12.16 -15.54 14.57
N ARG A 190 -11.52 -14.44 14.15
CA ARG A 190 -12.23 -13.23 13.70
C ARG A 190 -13.00 -13.49 12.40
N GLY A 191 -12.41 -14.21 11.45
CA GLY A 191 -13.04 -14.62 10.19
C GLY A 191 -14.32 -15.44 10.40
N LYS A 192 -14.31 -16.41 11.32
CA LYS A 192 -15.50 -17.17 11.74
C LYS A 192 -16.64 -16.29 12.27
N LYS A 193 -16.32 -15.12 12.85
CA LYS A 193 -17.30 -14.10 13.30
C LYS A 193 -17.73 -13.23 12.12
N TYR A 194 -16.79 -12.68 11.34
CA TYR A 194 -17.05 -11.77 10.22
C TYR A 194 -17.88 -12.40 9.09
N ASN A 195 -17.67 -13.69 8.81
CA ASN A 195 -18.47 -14.45 7.84
C ASN A 195 -19.97 -14.46 8.18
N LYS A 196 -20.33 -14.48 9.47
CA LYS A 196 -21.75 -14.41 9.91
C LYS A 196 -22.39 -13.04 9.64
N PHE A 197 -21.58 -12.00 9.52
CA PHE A 197 -22.01 -10.62 9.27
C PHE A 197 -21.73 -10.15 7.82
N GLY A 198 -21.27 -11.05 6.94
CA GLY A 198 -21.00 -10.73 5.53
C GLY A 198 -19.86 -9.72 5.32
N ARG A 199 -18.87 -9.71 6.22
CA ARG A 199 -17.75 -8.76 6.22
C ARG A 199 -16.42 -9.45 5.91
N THR A 200 -15.53 -8.78 5.18
CA THR A 200 -14.25 -9.35 4.72
C THR A 200 -13.14 -8.28 4.76
N TYR A 201 -12.59 -8.01 5.94
CA TYR A 201 -11.50 -7.01 6.14
C TYR A 201 -10.11 -7.62 6.33
N LEU A 202 -10.05 -8.95 6.42
CA LEU A 202 -8.83 -9.72 6.61
C LEU A 202 -8.08 -9.85 5.28
N PHE A 203 -6.81 -9.47 5.27
CA PHE A 203 -5.90 -9.62 4.15
C PHE A 203 -4.68 -10.44 4.55
N ASN A 204 -4.58 -11.67 4.03
CA ASN A 204 -3.45 -12.55 4.30
C ASN A 204 -2.18 -11.98 3.66
N LEU A 205 -1.05 -12.01 4.37
CA LEU A 205 0.24 -11.58 3.81
C LEU A 205 0.86 -12.69 2.94
N ASP A 206 0.19 -13.04 1.84
CA ASP A 206 0.44 -14.26 1.04
C ASP A 206 1.28 -14.07 -0.24
N PHE A 207 1.98 -12.93 -0.36
CA PHE A 207 2.75 -12.50 -1.53
C PHE A 207 3.65 -13.59 -2.12
N TYR A 208 3.28 -14.08 -3.31
CA TYR A 208 3.99 -15.14 -4.02
C TYR A 208 5.50 -14.87 -4.23
N PHE A 209 5.89 -13.61 -4.41
CA PHE A 209 7.28 -13.20 -4.64
C PHE A 209 8.15 -13.15 -3.36
N LEU A 210 7.57 -13.37 -2.17
CA LEU A 210 8.33 -13.57 -0.93
C LEU A 210 8.78 -15.04 -0.75
N ARG A 211 8.28 -15.94 -1.61
CA ARG A 211 8.63 -17.36 -1.61
C ARG A 211 9.95 -17.55 -2.36
N GLU A 212 11.09 -17.42 -1.66
CA GLU A 212 12.45 -17.64 -2.22
C GLU A 212 12.69 -19.11 -2.62
N GLY A 213 12.02 -19.58 -3.69
CA GLY A 213 12.10 -20.97 -4.16
C GLY A 213 11.48 -22.02 -3.22
N LYS A 214 10.77 -21.58 -2.17
CA LYS A 214 10.06 -22.43 -1.18
C LYS A 214 8.57 -22.49 -1.49
N GLU A 215 8.22 -23.03 -2.65
CA GLU A 215 6.82 -23.07 -3.11
C GLU A 215 5.94 -24.05 -2.31
N GLU A 216 6.54 -25.07 -1.69
CA GLU A 216 5.82 -26.17 -1.01
C GLU A 216 5.67 -26.00 0.52
N GLU A 217 6.36 -25.04 1.17
CA GLU A 217 6.40 -24.90 2.65
C GLU A 217 6.16 -23.46 3.17
N TRP A 218 5.71 -22.52 2.34
CA TRP A 218 5.46 -21.13 2.80
C TRP A 218 3.98 -20.86 3.06
N GLU A 219 3.61 -20.88 4.35
CA GLU A 219 2.30 -20.48 4.85
C GLU A 219 2.35 -19.04 5.40
N PRO A 220 1.32 -18.20 5.14
CA PRO A 220 1.30 -16.80 5.57
C PRO A 220 0.99 -16.67 7.07
N LYS A 221 2.04 -16.46 7.88
CA LYS A 221 1.96 -16.39 9.35
C LYS A 221 1.10 -15.26 9.92
N TYR A 222 0.84 -14.22 9.12
CA TYR A 222 0.20 -13.00 9.56
C TYR A 222 -0.86 -12.50 8.58
N VAL A 223 -1.85 -11.82 9.14
CA VAL A 223 -3.02 -11.28 8.43
C VAL A 223 -3.27 -9.85 8.90
N VAL A 224 -3.55 -8.92 7.98
CA VAL A 224 -3.93 -7.55 8.33
C VAL A 224 -5.45 -7.44 8.36
N ASP A 225 -6.00 -7.07 9.53
CA ASP A 225 -7.41 -6.78 9.75
C ASP A 225 -7.66 -5.27 9.59
N ALA A 226 -8.20 -4.90 8.43
CA ALA A 226 -8.50 -3.51 8.07
C ALA A 226 -9.91 -3.08 8.49
N TYR A 227 -10.50 -3.70 9.54
CA TYR A 227 -11.88 -3.46 10.00
C TYR A 227 -12.24 -1.97 10.10
N HIS A 228 -11.31 -1.14 10.55
CA HIS A 228 -11.49 0.30 10.71
C HIS A 228 -11.07 1.16 9.49
N ALA A 229 -10.20 0.65 8.62
CA ALA A 229 -9.55 1.41 7.55
C ALA A 229 -10.29 1.36 6.19
N GLY A 230 -11.21 0.41 6.01
CA GLY A 230 -12.13 0.35 4.88
C GLY A 230 -11.61 -0.38 3.64
N ASN A 231 -12.53 -1.02 2.90
CA ASN A 231 -12.22 -1.84 1.74
C ASN A 231 -12.51 -1.10 0.43
N ASN A 232 -11.55 -1.05 -0.49
CA ASN A 232 -11.82 -0.63 -1.88
C ASN A 232 -11.38 -1.64 -2.94
N HIS A 233 -12.10 -2.76 -2.99
CA HIS A 233 -11.93 -3.79 -4.01
C HIS A 233 -12.56 -3.40 -5.36
N SER A 234 -11.89 -3.74 -6.46
CA SER A 234 -12.47 -3.70 -7.81
C SER A 234 -11.88 -4.75 -8.74
N CYS A 235 -12.71 -5.26 -9.66
CA CYS A 235 -12.30 -6.17 -10.74
C CYS A 235 -11.48 -5.49 -11.85
N SER A 236 -11.33 -4.16 -11.85
CA SER A 236 -10.42 -3.43 -12.76
C SER A 236 -9.52 -2.46 -11.99
N PRO A 237 -8.60 -2.99 -11.16
CA PRO A 237 -7.82 -2.18 -10.23
C PRO A 237 -6.96 -1.13 -10.95
N ASN A 238 -6.78 0.02 -10.30
CA ASN A 238 -5.86 1.09 -10.69
C ASN A 238 -4.76 1.33 -9.65
N ALA A 239 -4.85 0.67 -8.49
CA ALA A 239 -3.82 0.56 -7.49
C ALA A 239 -3.46 -0.90 -7.19
N ARG A 240 -2.31 -1.14 -6.54
CA ARG A 240 -1.84 -2.44 -6.06
C ARG A 240 -1.18 -2.31 -4.69
N LEU A 241 -1.36 -3.31 -3.85
CA LEU A 241 -0.56 -3.52 -2.64
C LEU A 241 0.82 -4.03 -3.03
N ASN A 242 1.86 -3.46 -2.41
CA ASN A 242 3.24 -3.89 -2.54
C ASN A 242 3.84 -4.06 -1.14
N ALA A 243 4.63 -5.12 -0.95
CA ALA A 243 5.36 -5.38 0.28
C ALA A 243 6.56 -4.44 0.39
N VAL A 244 6.59 -3.59 1.41
CA VAL A 244 7.68 -2.63 1.67
C VAL A 244 8.32 -2.93 3.02
N TYR A 245 9.65 -2.85 3.07
CA TYR A 245 10.43 -3.05 4.29
C TYR A 245 11.30 -1.81 4.54
N ILE A 246 11.12 -1.23 5.74
CA ILE A 246 11.89 -0.09 6.25
C ILE A 246 12.59 -0.57 7.54
N ASN A 247 11.92 -0.43 8.68
CA ASN A 247 12.41 -0.76 10.02
C ASN A 247 11.89 -2.12 10.51
N GLU A 248 12.01 -3.15 9.66
CA GLU A 248 11.68 -4.55 9.98
C GLU A 248 12.65 -5.50 9.24
N SER A 249 13.32 -6.40 9.96
CA SER A 249 14.11 -7.48 9.33
C SER A 249 13.33 -8.76 9.09
N ASN A 250 12.20 -8.99 9.77
CA ASN A 250 11.35 -10.15 9.50
C ASN A 250 10.60 -10.00 8.16
N ILE A 251 10.94 -10.85 7.19
CA ILE A 251 10.32 -10.82 5.86
C ILE A 251 8.82 -11.13 5.89
N ASP A 252 8.33 -11.86 6.90
CA ASP A 252 6.92 -12.21 7.02
C ASP A 252 6.04 -11.03 7.48
N LYS A 253 6.64 -9.89 7.87
CA LYS A 253 5.95 -8.67 8.35
C LYS A 253 6.15 -7.43 7.44
N PRO A 254 5.82 -7.47 6.13
CA PRO A 254 5.89 -6.29 5.27
C PRO A 254 4.92 -5.18 5.68
N LEU A 255 5.35 -3.92 5.51
CA LEU A 255 4.43 -2.79 5.44
C LEU A 255 3.68 -2.83 4.10
N LEU A 256 2.36 -2.77 4.15
CA LEU A 256 1.49 -2.81 2.97
C LEU A 256 1.33 -1.42 2.35
N ALA A 257 2.15 -1.10 1.34
CA ALA A 257 2.07 0.17 0.64
C ALA A 257 1.19 0.08 -0.61
N ILE A 258 0.28 1.04 -0.78
CA ILE A 258 -0.58 1.15 -1.96
C ILE A 258 0.13 2.03 -3.00
N PHE A 259 0.31 1.50 -4.21
CA PHE A 259 0.85 2.25 -5.36
C PHE A 259 -0.13 2.23 -6.54
N ALA A 260 -0.20 3.34 -7.29
CA ALA A 260 -0.88 3.34 -8.59
C ALA A 260 -0.17 2.37 -9.56
N CYS A 261 -0.95 1.57 -10.30
CA CYS A 261 -0.45 0.64 -11.32
C CYS A 261 -0.88 1.00 -12.76
N LYS A 262 -1.52 2.17 -12.90
CA LYS A 262 -1.80 2.90 -14.14
C LYS A 262 -2.07 4.36 -13.77
N ASP A 263 -2.07 5.25 -14.75
CA ASP A 263 -2.50 6.63 -14.56
C ASP A 263 -3.96 6.68 -14.03
N ILE A 264 -4.22 7.53 -13.03
CA ILE A 264 -5.55 7.73 -12.43
C ILE A 264 -5.96 9.19 -12.63
N GLU A 265 -7.08 9.40 -13.34
CA GLU A 265 -7.60 10.73 -13.63
C GLU A 265 -8.27 11.38 -12.39
N PRO A 266 -8.36 12.72 -12.31
CA PRO A 266 -9.00 13.41 -11.20
C PRO A 266 -10.42 12.92 -10.92
N GLY A 267 -10.76 12.71 -9.64
CA GLY A 267 -12.08 12.23 -9.21
C GLY A 267 -12.38 10.76 -9.51
N ALA A 268 -11.45 9.99 -10.10
CA ALA A 268 -11.63 8.56 -10.30
C ALA A 268 -11.48 7.77 -8.99
N GLU A 269 -12.29 6.72 -8.82
CA GLU A 269 -12.22 5.80 -7.68
C GLU A 269 -10.90 5.02 -7.70
N ILE A 270 -10.20 4.96 -6.57
CA ILE A 270 -8.91 4.26 -6.37
C ILE A 270 -9.20 2.89 -5.77
N CYS A 271 -9.03 1.83 -6.55
CA CYS A 271 -9.32 0.46 -6.17
C CYS A 271 -8.15 -0.48 -6.47
N PHE A 272 -7.98 -1.51 -5.62
CA PHE A 272 -7.01 -2.60 -5.82
C PHE A 272 -7.70 -3.97 -5.78
N SER A 273 -6.98 -5.03 -6.17
CA SER A 273 -7.49 -6.41 -6.08
C SER A 273 -7.02 -7.08 -4.80
N TYR A 274 -7.90 -7.85 -4.17
CA TYR A 274 -7.54 -8.77 -3.08
C TYR A 274 -7.12 -10.16 -3.59
N SER A 275 -7.46 -10.51 -4.84
CA SER A 275 -7.09 -11.81 -5.40
C SER A 275 -5.63 -11.82 -5.87
N GLY A 276 -4.80 -12.62 -5.20
CA GLY A 276 -3.36 -12.77 -5.46
C GLY A 276 -2.99 -13.47 -6.77
N ASN A 277 -3.91 -13.55 -7.74
CA ASN A 277 -3.64 -14.12 -9.06
C ASN A 277 -2.95 -13.07 -9.95
N TYR A 278 -1.75 -12.68 -9.52
CA TYR A 278 -0.91 -11.70 -10.19
C TYR A 278 -0.33 -12.33 -11.45
N ASP A 279 -0.94 -12.02 -12.60
CA ASP A 279 -0.49 -12.49 -13.89
C ASP A 279 1.00 -12.13 -14.11
N VAL A 280 1.85 -13.17 -14.06
CA VAL A 280 3.32 -13.06 -14.02
C VAL A 280 3.87 -12.42 -15.30
N SER A 281 3.07 -12.45 -16.37
CA SER A 281 3.31 -11.73 -17.63
C SER A 281 3.38 -10.20 -17.47
N SER A 282 2.85 -9.64 -16.37
CA SER A 282 2.79 -8.18 -16.14
C SER A 282 4.11 -7.56 -15.65
N CYS A 283 5.19 -8.33 -15.51
CA CYS A 283 6.55 -7.82 -15.24
C CYS A 283 7.16 -7.11 -16.47
N THR A 284 6.47 -6.09 -16.98
CA THR A 284 6.80 -5.40 -18.23
C THR A 284 7.62 -4.14 -17.98
N ARG A 285 8.84 -4.18 -18.50
CA ARG A 285 9.79 -3.06 -18.53
C ARG A 285 9.12 -1.81 -19.12
N ARG A 286 9.16 -0.67 -18.41
CA ARG A 286 8.63 0.62 -18.89
C ARG A 286 9.13 0.92 -20.31
N LYS A 287 8.25 0.86 -21.31
CA LYS A 287 8.55 1.33 -22.67
C LYS A 287 8.66 2.85 -22.62
N THR A 288 9.88 3.37 -22.51
CA THR A 288 10.15 4.79 -22.67
C THR A 288 9.82 5.19 -24.11
N SER A 289 8.80 6.03 -24.28
CA SER A 289 8.44 6.63 -25.56
C SER A 289 9.51 7.62 -26.00
N ARG A 290 10.57 7.11 -26.64
CA ARG A 290 11.53 7.94 -27.38
C ARG A 290 10.81 8.54 -28.58
N ASN A 291 10.36 9.79 -28.43
CA ASN A 291 10.06 10.67 -29.55
C ASN A 291 11.32 10.83 -30.42
N LYS A 292 11.45 10.00 -31.46
CA LYS A 292 12.25 10.38 -32.63
C LYS A 292 11.41 11.34 -33.46
N ARG A 293 11.55 12.63 -33.18
CA ARG A 293 11.19 13.68 -34.16
C ARG A 293 12.32 13.73 -35.20
N ASN A 294 11.90 13.66 -36.45
CA ASN A 294 12.53 14.18 -37.67
C ASN A 294 14.02 14.54 -37.61
N GLU A 295 14.83 13.80 -38.35
CA GLU A 295 15.95 14.39 -39.09
C GLU A 295 15.50 14.52 -40.56
N LEU A 296 15.84 15.65 -41.17
CA LEU A 296 15.70 15.95 -42.60
C LEU A 296 16.93 15.43 -43.36
#